data_AF-A0A183SL72-F1
#
_entry.id   AF-A0A183SL72-F1
#
_cell.length_a   1.000
_cell.length_b   1.000
_cell.length_c   1.000
_cell.angle_alpha   90.00
_cell.angle_beta   90.00
_cell.angle_gamma   90.00
#
_symmetry.space_group_name_H-M   'P 1'
#
loop_
_entity.id
_entity.type
_entity.pdbx_description
1 polymer ?
#
loop_
_entity_poly.entity_id
_entity_poly.type
_entity_poly.pdbx_seq_one_letter_code
_entity_poly.pdbx_strand_id
1 'polypeptide(L)'
;MLHKAYAACPTTANKTAFYQRRRLVKQWLREIQGAWMTRKAEEIQGYEDQNEWKNFFTTTKAVYGPPVKVANPLLSTDSRTRLTEKTQILTQWAEHFQSVLNQPFTIQTSHSIV
;
A
#
# COMPACT_ATOMS: atom_id res chain seq x y z
N MET A 1 51.86 -7.91 11.66
CA MET A 1 51.69 -6.61 10.97
C MET A 1 51.04 -6.72 9.58
N LEU A 2 50.23 -7.76 9.27
CA LEU A 2 49.55 -7.87 7.95
C LEU A 2 48.14 -7.26 7.90
N HIS A 3 47.44 -7.15 9.03
CA HIS A 3 46.06 -6.65 9.06
C HIS A 3 45.93 -5.14 8.75
N LYS A 4 47.03 -4.38 8.94
CA LYS A 4 47.05 -2.91 8.78
C LYS A 4 47.37 -2.45 7.34
N ALA A 5 47.91 -3.34 6.50
CA ALA A 5 48.18 -3.06 5.10
C ALA A 5 46.93 -3.21 4.20
N TYR A 6 45.93 -3.98 4.64
CA TYR A 6 44.66 -4.14 3.93
C TYR A 6 43.82 -2.85 3.91
N ALA A 7 44.07 -1.92 4.84
CA ALA A 7 43.39 -0.64 4.92
C ALA A 7 44.04 0.47 4.06
N ALA A 8 45.23 0.25 3.49
CA ALA A 8 46.07 1.32 2.92
C ALA A 8 46.00 1.48 1.38
N CYS A 9 45.05 0.82 0.69
CA CYS A 9 44.77 1.20 -0.70
C CYS A 9 43.30 0.96 -1.07
N PRO A 10 42.45 1.99 -1.13
CA PRO A 10 41.21 1.91 -1.87
C PRO A 10 41.55 2.11 -3.36
N THR A 11 42.11 1.06 -3.99
CA THR A 11 42.34 1.06 -5.43
C THR A 11 41.00 1.27 -6.13
N THR A 12 40.96 2.13 -7.15
CA THR A 12 39.79 2.34 -8.04
C THR A 12 39.14 1.02 -8.46
N ALA A 13 39.93 -0.03 -8.64
CA ALA A 13 39.50 -1.41 -8.88
C ALA A 13 38.50 -1.96 -7.84
N ASN A 14 38.74 -1.76 -6.53
CA ASN A 14 37.85 -2.25 -5.47
C ASN A 14 36.51 -1.50 -5.48
N LYS A 15 36.55 -0.18 -5.73
CA LYS A 15 35.33 0.63 -5.91
C LYS A 15 34.55 0.14 -7.13
N THR A 16 35.22 -0.07 -8.26
CA THR A 16 34.61 -0.60 -9.49
C THR A 16 33.98 -1.97 -9.25
N ALA A 17 34.70 -2.91 -8.63
CA ALA A 17 34.20 -4.24 -8.32
C ALA A 17 32.94 -4.22 -7.44
N PHE A 18 32.88 -3.33 -6.45
CA PHE A 18 31.68 -3.14 -5.62
C PHE A 18 30.47 -2.67 -6.42
N TYR A 19 30.62 -1.64 -7.26
CA TYR A 19 29.52 -1.13 -8.08
C TYR A 19 29.05 -2.16 -9.12
N GLN A 20 29.97 -2.94 -9.70
CA GLN A 20 29.62 -4.02 -10.61
C GLN A 20 28.78 -5.10 -9.89
N ARG A 21 29.20 -5.55 -8.71
CA ARG A 21 28.41 -6.51 -7.90
C ARG A 21 27.04 -5.95 -7.56
N ARG A 22 26.95 -4.67 -7.15
CA ARG A 22 25.67 -4.01 -6.87
C ARG A 22 24.77 -3.95 -8.11
N ARG A 23 25.33 -3.67 -9.30
CA ARG A 23 24.60 -3.65 -10.56
C ARG A 23 24.02 -5.03 -10.88
N LEU A 24 24.82 -6.09 -10.74
CA LEU A 24 24.40 -7.47 -10.99
C LEU A 24 23.25 -7.87 -10.07
N VAL A 25 23.37 -7.63 -8.77
CA VAL A 25 22.30 -7.94 -7.80
C VAL A 25 21.01 -7.18 -8.13
N LYS A 26 21.11 -5.89 -8.47
CA LYS A 26 19.94 -5.10 -8.90
C LYS A 26 19.33 -5.59 -10.20
N GLN A 27 20.15 -6.08 -11.13
CA GLN A 27 19.67 -6.63 -12.39
C GLN A 27 18.94 -7.96 -12.15
N TRP A 28 19.54 -8.87 -11.41
CA TRP A 28 18.95 -10.14 -11.02
C TRP A 28 17.63 -9.96 -10.27
N LEU A 29 17.56 -9.00 -9.33
CA LEU A 29 16.31 -8.69 -8.64
C LEU A 29 15.22 -8.23 -9.60
N ARG A 30 15.55 -7.41 -10.60
CA ARG A 30 14.59 -6.95 -11.62
C ARG A 30 14.13 -8.09 -12.51
N GLU A 31 15.03 -9.01 -12.88
CA GLU A 31 14.69 -10.20 -13.65
C GLU A 31 13.73 -11.12 -12.89
N ILE A 32 14.00 -11.36 -11.60
CA ILE A 32 13.11 -12.17 -10.74
C ILE A 32 11.75 -11.49 -10.56
N GLN A 33 11.73 -10.19 -10.28
CA GLN A 33 10.49 -9.44 -10.13
C GLN A 33 9.70 -9.44 -11.44
N GLY A 34 10.38 -9.22 -12.56
CA GLY A 34 9.78 -9.25 -13.90
C GLY A 34 9.16 -10.62 -14.21
N ALA A 35 9.91 -11.71 -14.00
CA ALA A 35 9.42 -13.06 -14.23
C ALA A 35 8.20 -13.40 -13.35
N TRP A 36 8.20 -12.98 -12.08
CA TRP A 36 7.04 -13.14 -11.21
C TRP A 36 5.83 -12.33 -11.70
N MET A 37 6.03 -11.07 -12.13
CA MET A 37 4.97 -10.23 -12.69
C MET A 37 4.38 -10.83 -13.98
N THR A 38 5.22 -11.31 -14.89
CA THR A 38 4.79 -11.97 -16.13
C THR A 38 3.93 -13.19 -15.82
N ARG A 39 4.40 -14.09 -14.94
CA ARG A 39 3.63 -15.27 -14.52
C ARG A 39 2.30 -14.88 -13.89
N LYS A 40 2.27 -13.82 -13.07
CA LYS A 40 1.02 -13.36 -12.44
C LYS A 40 0.05 -12.76 -13.45
N ALA A 41 0.54 -12.05 -14.47
CA ALA A 41 -0.30 -11.55 -15.55
C ALA A 41 -0.92 -12.70 -16.37
N GLU A 42 -0.13 -13.71 -16.71
CA GLU A 42 -0.62 -14.91 -17.41
C GLU A 42 -1.69 -15.66 -16.60
N GLU A 43 -1.49 -15.82 -15.29
CA GLU A 43 -2.48 -16.45 -14.39
C GLU A 43 -3.79 -15.64 -14.36
N ILE A 44 -3.72 -14.32 -14.23
CA ILE A 44 -4.89 -13.44 -14.20
C ILE A 44 -5.62 -13.49 -15.55
N GLN A 45 -4.89 -13.43 -16.67
CA GLN A 45 -5.47 -13.52 -18.01
C GLN A 45 -6.15 -14.88 -18.22
N GLY A 46 -5.52 -15.98 -17.78
CA GLY A 46 -6.11 -17.31 -17.90
C GLY A 46 -7.46 -17.45 -17.20
N TYR A 47 -7.66 -16.77 -16.06
CA TYR A 47 -8.96 -16.72 -15.40
C TYR A 47 -9.99 -15.89 -16.16
N GLU A 48 -9.59 -14.81 -16.83
CA GLU A 48 -10.48 -14.02 -17.68
C GLU A 48 -10.93 -14.84 -18.90
N ASP A 49 -9.98 -15.49 -19.58
CA ASP A 49 -10.24 -16.32 -20.78
C ASP A 49 -11.17 -17.50 -20.48
N GLN A 50 -11.14 -18.03 -19.26
CA GLN A 50 -12.00 -19.10 -18.78
C GLN A 50 -13.30 -18.61 -18.11
N ASN A 51 -13.54 -17.28 -18.08
CA ASN A 51 -14.68 -16.63 -17.41
C ASN A 51 -14.79 -16.97 -15.91
N GLU A 52 -13.66 -17.22 -15.24
CA GLU A 52 -13.57 -17.55 -13.82
C GLU A 52 -13.47 -16.28 -12.95
N TRP A 53 -14.51 -15.46 -12.96
CA TRP A 53 -14.52 -14.14 -12.30
C TRP A 53 -14.11 -14.18 -10.81
N LYS A 54 -14.50 -15.23 -10.08
CA LYS A 54 -14.12 -15.38 -8.67
C LYS A 54 -12.60 -15.47 -8.51
N ASN A 55 -11.93 -16.27 -9.32
CA ASN A 55 -10.49 -16.49 -9.23
C ASN A 55 -9.71 -15.25 -9.71
N PHE A 56 -10.20 -14.56 -10.75
CA PHE A 56 -9.68 -13.28 -11.20
C PHE A 56 -9.65 -12.23 -10.07
N PHE A 57 -10.78 -12.01 -9.40
CA PHE A 57 -10.86 -11.02 -8.31
C PHE A 57 -10.02 -11.41 -7.09
N THR A 58 -10.02 -12.69 -6.71
CA THR A 58 -9.20 -13.15 -5.58
C THR A 58 -7.70 -12.99 -5.83
N THR A 59 -7.23 -13.33 -7.03
CA THR A 59 -5.82 -13.23 -7.42
C THR A 59 -5.38 -11.77 -7.56
N THR A 60 -6.19 -10.93 -8.22
CA THR A 60 -5.93 -9.49 -8.33
C THR A 60 -5.84 -8.82 -6.95
N LYS A 61 -6.73 -9.18 -6.03
CA LYS A 61 -6.69 -8.70 -4.65
C LYS A 61 -5.48 -9.22 -3.87
N ALA A 62 -4.97 -10.41 -4.18
CA ALA A 62 -3.75 -10.92 -3.55
C ALA A 62 -2.48 -10.19 -4.04
N VAL A 63 -2.45 -9.74 -5.30
CA VAL A 63 -1.31 -9.03 -5.90
C VAL A 63 -1.29 -7.55 -5.50
N TYR A 64 -2.43 -6.87 -5.58
CA TYR A 64 -2.54 -5.42 -5.39
C TYR A 64 -3.25 -5.01 -4.10
N GLY A 65 -3.88 -5.96 -3.40
CA GLY A 65 -4.59 -5.66 -2.18
C GLY A 65 -3.63 -5.29 -1.05
N PRO A 66 -4.12 -4.52 -0.06
CA PRO A 66 -3.33 -4.22 1.12
C PRO A 66 -2.80 -5.52 1.75
N PRO A 67 -1.50 -5.60 2.08
CA PRO A 67 -0.98 -6.67 2.93
C PRO A 67 -1.84 -6.69 4.18
N VAL A 68 -2.57 -7.80 4.37
CA VAL A 68 -3.62 -8.03 5.38
C VAL A 68 -3.77 -6.87 6.35
N LYS A 69 -4.86 -6.09 6.17
CA LYS A 69 -5.25 -4.95 7.00
C LYS A 69 -4.67 -5.09 8.40
N VAL A 70 -3.61 -4.32 8.70
CA VAL A 70 -3.48 -3.80 10.06
C VAL A 70 -4.82 -3.13 10.29
N ALA A 71 -5.63 -3.69 11.18
CA ALA A 71 -6.95 -3.16 11.45
C ALA A 71 -6.74 -1.69 11.83
N ASN A 72 -7.01 -0.78 10.89
CA ASN A 72 -6.95 0.66 11.13
C ASN A 72 -7.94 0.89 12.26
N PRO A 73 -7.45 1.11 13.48
CA PRO A 73 -8.36 1.28 14.58
C PRO A 73 -9.13 2.56 14.32
N LEU A 74 -10.45 2.45 14.25
CA LEU A 74 -11.29 3.63 14.30
C LEU A 74 -11.03 4.27 15.66
N LEU A 75 -10.60 5.53 15.63
CA LEU A 75 -10.44 6.31 16.84
C LEU A 75 -11.81 6.84 17.23
N SER A 76 -12.11 6.80 18.53
CA SER A 76 -13.21 7.56 19.11
C SER A 76 -13.08 9.05 18.77
N THR A 77 -14.20 9.79 18.80
CA THR A 77 -14.26 11.25 18.65
C THR A 77 -13.24 12.00 19.52
N ASP A 78 -12.88 11.46 20.70
CA ASP A 78 -11.89 12.03 21.61
C ASP A 78 -10.43 11.69 21.23
N SER A 79 -10.23 11.04 20.08
CA SER A 79 -8.94 10.59 19.50
C SER A 79 -8.08 9.65 20.35
N ARG A 80 -8.52 9.29 21.57
CA ARG A 80 -7.69 8.62 22.58
C ARG A 80 -7.88 7.10 22.67
N THR A 81 -9.00 6.58 22.20
CA THR A 81 -9.37 5.16 22.37
C THR A 81 -9.54 4.49 21.01
N ARG A 82 -8.81 3.39 20.78
CA ARG A 82 -8.99 2.51 19.61
C ARG A 82 -10.26 1.68 19.81
N LEU A 83 -11.24 1.86 18.93
CA LEU A 83 -12.46 1.04 18.93
C LEU A 83 -12.14 -0.32 18.32
N THR A 84 -12.19 -1.36 19.14
CA THR A 84 -11.97 -2.76 18.71
C THR A 84 -13.24 -3.59 18.74
N GLU A 85 -14.26 -3.14 19.50
CA GLU A 85 -15.57 -3.78 19.57
C GLU A 85 -16.46 -3.35 18.40
N LYS A 86 -17.10 -4.33 17.74
CA LYS A 86 -17.97 -4.12 16.58
C LYS A 86 -19.13 -3.17 16.87
N THR A 87 -19.69 -3.23 18.07
CA THR A 87 -20.79 -2.37 18.54
C THR A 87 -20.35 -0.91 18.61
N GLN A 88 -19.20 -0.63 19.23
CA GLN A 88 -18.66 0.72 19.36
C GLN A 88 -18.35 1.34 17.99
N ILE A 89 -17.83 0.52 17.06
CA ILE A 89 -17.58 0.94 15.67
C ILE A 89 -18.89 1.37 14.99
N LEU A 90 -19.96 0.59 15.11
CA LEU A 90 -21.24 0.89 14.45
C LEU A 90 -21.89 2.16 15.01
N THR A 91 -21.83 2.38 16.32
CA THR A 91 -22.34 3.60 16.95
C THR A 91 -21.60 4.84 16.45
N GLN A 92 -20.27 4.79 16.38
CA GLN A 92 -19.47 5.90 15.86
C GLN A 92 -19.80 6.23 14.40
N TRP A 93 -20.02 5.22 13.56
CA TRP A 93 -20.46 5.44 12.17
C TRP A 93 -21.83 6.11 12.12
N ALA A 94 -22.77 5.70 12.97
CA ALA A 94 -24.09 6.32 13.04
C ALA A 94 -24.01 7.80 13.43
N GLU A 95 -23.20 8.13 14.43
CA GLU A 95 -22.95 9.53 14.84
C GLU A 95 -22.31 10.36 13.72
N HIS A 96 -21.30 9.81 13.04
CA HIS A 96 -20.63 10.49 11.93
C HIS A 96 -21.59 10.77 10.78
N PHE A 97 -22.38 9.78 10.35
CA PHE A 97 -23.38 9.96 9.30
C PHE A 97 -24.50 10.93 9.73
N GLN A 98 -24.93 10.90 10.98
CA GLN A 98 -25.89 11.88 11.50
C GLN A 98 -25.33 13.31 11.43
N SER A 99 -24.07 13.52 11.79
CA SER A 99 -23.43 14.84 11.68
C SER A 99 -23.30 15.32 10.24
N VAL A 100 -22.96 14.42 9.30
CA VAL A 100 -22.78 14.75 7.89
C VAL A 100 -24.13 15.03 7.21
N LEU A 101 -25.15 14.23 7.50
CA LEU A 101 -26.45 14.30 6.82
C LEU A 101 -27.37 15.38 7.40
N ASN A 102 -27.23 15.73 8.68
CA ASN A 102 -28.11 16.71 9.33
C ASN A 102 -27.44 18.07 9.56
N GLN A 103 -26.37 18.39 8.82
CA GLN A 103 -25.73 19.69 8.92
C GLN A 103 -26.67 20.78 8.37
N PRO A 104 -27.09 21.77 9.18
CA PRO A 104 -27.98 22.84 8.71
C PRO A 104 -27.24 23.70 7.67
N PHE A 105 -27.84 23.86 6.49
CA PHE A 105 -27.35 24.78 5.48
C PHE A 105 -28.04 26.14 5.66
N THR A 106 -27.27 27.18 6.00
CA THR A 106 -27.77 28.55 6.03
C THR A 106 -27.88 29.07 4.60
N ILE A 107 -29.06 28.99 4.01
CA ILE A 107 -29.33 29.64 2.72
C ILE A 107 -29.39 31.15 2.99
N GLN A 108 -28.33 31.87 2.67
CA GLN A 108 -28.28 33.32 2.78
C GLN A 108 -29.10 33.92 1.62
N THR A 109 -30.40 34.09 1.82
CA THR A 109 -31.26 34.78 0.85
C THR A 109 -30.95 36.27 0.87
N SER A 110 -30.25 36.76 -0.16
CA SER A 110 -30.13 38.19 -0.42
C SER A 110 -31.52 38.74 -0.77
N HIS A 111 -32.16 39.41 0.19
CA HIS A 111 -33.41 40.11 -0.02
C HIS A 111 -33.13 41.51 -0.56
N SER A 112 -33.57 41.81 -1.78
CA SER A 112 -33.95 43.16 -2.23
C SER A 112 -34.81 43.05 -3.49
N ILE A 113 -36.14 43.05 -3.31
CA ILE A 113 -37.07 43.61 -4.30
C ILE A 113 -37.64 44.87 -3.64
N VAL A 114 -37.25 46.03 -4.15
CA VAL A 114 -38.07 47.11 -4.74
C VAL A 114 -37.10 48.22 -5.13
#